data_AF-A0A1B1NEA8-F1
#
_entry.id   AF-A0A1B1NEA8-F1
#
_cell.length_a   1.000
_cell.length_b   1.000
_cell.length_c   1.000
_cell.angle_alpha   90.00
_cell.angle_beta   90.00
_cell.angle_gamma   90.00
#
_symmetry.space_group_name_H-M   'P 1'
#
loop_
_entity.id
_entity.type
_entity.pdbx_description
1 polymer ?
#
loop_
_entity_poly.entity_id
_entity_poly.type
_entity_poly.pdbx_seq_one_letter_code
_entity_poly.pdbx_strand_id
1 'polypeptide(L)'
;MPTTRPRHQVTETPEVARALDLAARRWPDEPRSRLLVRLVTAGGLTLAEGHDEETGRRLAAIGDTAGKYADAFADGYLSDLRDDWPA
;
A
#
# COMPACT_ATOMS: atom_id res chain seq x y z
N MET A 1 3.03 34.92 -7.95
CA MET A 1 2.12 33.77 -7.78
C MET A 1 2.81 32.67 -6.99
N PRO A 2 2.61 32.56 -5.67
CA PRO A 2 3.00 31.36 -4.93
C PRO A 2 1.99 30.26 -5.25
N THR A 3 2.44 29.16 -5.84
CA THR A 3 1.62 27.96 -5.97
C THR A 3 1.47 27.32 -4.60
N THR A 4 0.25 27.02 -4.14
CA THR A 4 -0.03 26.37 -2.84
C THR A 4 0.59 24.97 -2.73
N ARG A 5 0.92 24.33 -3.86
CA ARG A 5 1.50 22.99 -3.88
C ARG A 5 3.03 23.04 -3.67
N PRO A 6 3.59 22.13 -2.84
CA PRO A 6 5.03 21.97 -2.71
C PRO A 6 5.70 21.70 -4.05
N ARG A 7 6.92 22.21 -4.22
CA ARG A 7 7.76 21.91 -5.37
C ARG A 7 8.74 20.81 -5.01
N HIS A 8 8.75 19.74 -5.78
CA HIS A 8 9.71 18.66 -5.66
C HIS A 8 10.76 18.82 -6.75
N GLN A 9 12.00 19.12 -6.37
CA GLN A 9 13.13 19.18 -7.31
C GLN A 9 13.68 17.78 -7.51
N VAL A 10 13.88 17.39 -8.77
CA VAL A 10 14.45 16.09 -9.14
C VAL A 10 15.62 16.34 -10.07
N THR A 11 16.79 15.82 -9.71
CA THR A 11 17.97 15.77 -10.57
C THR A 11 17.94 14.48 -11.37
N GLU A 12 18.10 14.56 -12.70
CA GLU A 12 18.15 13.37 -13.55
C GLU A 12 19.51 12.65 -13.35
N THR A 13 19.51 11.67 -12.46
CA THR A 13 20.61 10.70 -12.30
C THR A 13 20.53 9.64 -13.40
N PRO A 14 21.58 8.81 -13.60
CA PRO A 14 21.52 7.70 -14.55
C PRO A 14 20.34 6.74 -14.32
N GLU A 15 19.95 6.51 -13.06
CA GLU A 15 18.79 5.68 -12.68
C GLU A 15 17.48 6.33 -13.14
N VAL A 16 17.34 7.64 -12.90
CA VAL A 16 16.16 8.40 -13.33
C VAL A 16 16.06 8.43 -14.85
N ALA A 17 17.19 8.61 -15.55
CA ALA A 17 17.23 8.57 -17.01
C ALA A 17 16.76 7.21 -17.55
N ARG A 18 17.27 6.10 -17.00
CA ARG A 18 16.83 4.74 -17.38
C ARG A 18 15.34 4.53 -17.13
N ALA A 19 14.82 4.99 -15.98
CA ALA A 19 13.41 4.88 -15.66
C ALA A 19 12.52 5.68 -16.64
N LEU A 20 12.96 6.89 -17.01
CA LEU A 20 12.26 7.73 -17.99
C LEU A 20 12.31 7.12 -19.40
N ASP A 21 13.41 6.49 -19.80
CA ASP A 21 13.51 5.81 -21.08
C ASP A 21 12.59 4.59 -21.16
N LEU A 22 12.45 3.85 -20.06
CA LEU A 22 11.44 2.78 -19.94
C LEU A 22 10.02 3.35 -19.99
N ALA A 23 9.76 4.46 -19.28
CA ALA A 23 8.46 5.13 -19.29
C ALA A 23 8.08 5.62 -20.69
N ALA A 24 9.03 6.14 -21.46
CA ALA A 24 8.81 6.61 -22.82
C ALA A 24 8.39 5.48 -23.78
N ARG A 25 8.83 4.23 -23.53
CA ARG A 25 8.34 3.06 -24.28
C ARG A 25 6.87 2.76 -23.99
N ARG A 26 6.44 2.99 -22.74
CA ARG A 26 5.06 2.72 -22.28
C ARG A 26 4.09 3.86 -22.61
N TRP A 27 4.59 5.09 -22.62
CA TRP A 27 3.86 6.32 -22.94
C TRP A 27 4.68 7.11 -23.97
N PRO A 28 4.61 6.72 -25.26
CA PRO A 28 5.30 7.46 -26.32
C PRO A 28 4.76 8.89 -26.43
N ASP A 29 5.60 9.78 -26.99
CA ASP A 29 5.29 11.18 -27.29
C ASP A 29 5.06 12.10 -26.08
N GLU A 30 5.24 11.60 -24.85
CA GLU A 30 5.18 12.45 -23.66
C GLU A 30 6.55 13.06 -23.32
N PRO A 31 6.58 14.35 -22.91
CA PRO A 31 7.82 14.96 -22.44
C PRO A 31 8.26 14.33 -21.11
N ARG A 32 9.58 14.28 -20.86
CA ARG A 32 10.17 13.68 -19.65
C ARG A 32 9.55 14.20 -18.34
N SER A 33 9.18 15.47 -18.28
CA SER A 33 8.50 16.05 -17.11
C SER A 33 7.14 15.41 -16.82
N ARG A 34 6.38 15.04 -17.85
CA ARG A 34 5.10 14.34 -17.71
C ARG A 34 5.30 12.87 -17.36
N LEU A 35 6.34 12.25 -17.91
CA LEU A 35 6.74 10.89 -17.56
C LEU A 35 7.13 10.77 -16.07
N LEU A 36 7.80 11.77 -15.48
CA LEU A 36 8.05 11.80 -14.03
C LEU A 36 6.75 11.74 -13.22
N VAL A 37 5.75 12.54 -13.60
CA VAL A 37 4.43 12.52 -12.92
C VAL A 37 3.76 11.17 -13.07
N ARG A 38 3.80 10.56 -14.27
CA ARG A 38 3.24 9.23 -14.50
C ARG A 38 3.92 8.15 -13.69
N LEU A 39 5.24 8.16 -13.62
CA LEU A 39 6.02 7.22 -12.83
C LEU A 39 5.70 7.32 -11.34
N VAL A 40 5.65 8.54 -10.79
CA VAL A 40 5.28 8.75 -9.38
C VAL A 40 3.87 8.25 -9.09
N THR A 41 2.92 8.53 -10.00
CA THR A 41 1.52 8.09 -9.84
C THR A 41 1.40 6.57 -9.93
N ALA A 42 2.06 5.94 -10.92
CA ALA A 42 2.06 4.50 -11.10
C ALA A 42 2.73 3.77 -9.92
N GLY A 43 3.88 4.27 -9.45
CA GLY A 43 4.55 3.72 -8.27
C GLY A 43 3.69 3.85 -7.02
N GLY A 44 2.96 4.95 -6.84
CA GLY A 44 2.01 5.12 -5.73
C GLY A 44 0.88 4.09 -5.75
N LEU A 45 0.33 3.77 -6.92
CA LEU A 45 -0.69 2.73 -7.07
C LEU A 45 -0.13 1.34 -6.72
N THR A 46 1.05 0.98 -7.24
CA THR A 46 1.69 -0.31 -6.94
C THR A 46 2.01 -0.46 -5.45
N LEU A 47 2.40 0.63 -4.77
CA LEU A 47 2.63 0.60 -3.32
C LEU A 47 1.32 0.41 -2.54
N ALA A 48 0.22 1.03 -2.97
CA ALA A 48 -1.09 0.85 -2.36
C ALA A 48 -1.60 -0.59 -2.54
N GLU A 49 -1.49 -1.14 -3.75
CA GLU A 49 -1.86 -2.54 -4.04
C GLU A 49 -1.06 -3.53 -3.18
N GLY A 50 0.26 -3.32 -3.03
CA GLY A 50 1.09 -4.17 -2.17
C GLY A 50 0.69 -4.12 -0.68
N HIS A 51 0.30 -2.95 -0.19
CA HIS A 51 -0.21 -2.78 1.18
C HIS A 51 -1.57 -3.48 1.37
N ASP A 52 -2.45 -3.41 0.37
CA ASP A 52 -3.75 -4.08 0.40
C ASP A 52 -3.58 -5.60 0.36
N GLU A 53 -2.66 -6.12 -0.46
CA GLU A 53 -2.33 -7.55 -0.50
C GLU A 53 -1.72 -8.05 0.82
N GLU A 54 -0.83 -7.28 1.44
CA GLU A 54 -0.26 -7.62 2.74
C GLU A 54 -1.32 -7.66 3.84
N THR A 55 -2.17 -6.63 3.86
CA THR A 55 -3.32 -6.56 4.77
C THR A 55 -4.28 -7.73 4.55
N GLY A 56 -4.59 -8.04 3.29
CA GLY A 56 -5.42 -9.18 2.91
C GLY A 56 -4.84 -10.51 3.38
N ARG A 57 -3.54 -10.75 3.14
CA ARG A 57 -2.85 -11.96 3.62
C ARG A 57 -2.88 -12.07 5.15
N ARG A 58 -2.68 -10.96 5.86
CA ARG A 58 -2.76 -10.94 7.32
C ARG A 58 -4.17 -11.26 7.81
N LEU A 59 -5.20 -10.65 7.23
CA LEU A 59 -6.59 -10.90 7.60
C LEU A 59 -7.02 -12.33 7.29
N ALA A 60 -6.59 -12.89 6.15
CA ALA A 60 -6.82 -14.29 5.81
C ALA A 60 -6.18 -15.23 6.85
N ALA A 61 -4.92 -14.99 7.23
CA ALA A 61 -4.25 -15.77 8.26
C ALA A 61 -4.94 -15.67 9.63
N ILE A 62 -5.45 -14.49 10.00
CA ILE A 62 -6.28 -14.30 11.20
C ILE A 62 -7.57 -15.10 11.08
N GLY A 63 -8.28 -15.04 9.95
CA GLY A 63 -9.51 -15.80 9.70
C GLY A 63 -9.30 -17.31 9.77
N ASP A 64 -8.24 -17.81 9.13
CA ASP A 64 -7.89 -19.25 9.11
C ASP A 64 -7.51 -19.80 10.49
N THR A 65 -7.03 -18.95 11.38
CA THR A 65 -6.65 -19.33 12.75
C THR A 65 -7.74 -19.01 13.77
N ALA A 66 -8.63 -18.07 13.47
CA ALA A 66 -9.77 -17.73 14.31
C ALA A 66 -10.71 -18.94 14.41
N GLY A 67 -11.08 -19.29 15.64
CA GLY A 67 -11.99 -20.41 15.90
C GLY A 67 -11.36 -21.80 15.72
N LYS A 68 -10.07 -21.92 15.35
CA LYS A 68 -9.36 -23.22 15.25
C LYS A 68 -9.34 -24.02 16.56
N TYR A 69 -9.56 -23.34 17.69
CA TYR A 69 -9.65 -23.94 19.01
C TYR A 69 -11.02 -23.70 19.66
N ALA A 70 -12.09 -23.57 18.87
CA ALA A 70 -13.43 -23.35 19.41
C ALA A 70 -13.81 -24.42 20.46
N ASP A 71 -13.43 -25.68 20.22
CA ASP A 71 -13.68 -26.80 21.15
C ASP A 71 -12.80 -26.80 22.41
N ALA A 72 -11.76 -25.94 22.46
CA ALA A 72 -10.88 -25.82 23.62
C ALA A 72 -11.44 -24.89 24.71
N PHE A 73 -12.47 -24.10 24.37
CA PHE A 73 -13.10 -23.15 25.28
C PHE A 73 -14.55 -23.53 25.51
N ALA A 74 -15.01 -23.41 26.75
CA ALA A 74 -16.39 -23.72 27.09
C ALA A 74 -17.35 -22.68 26.47
N ASP A 75 -18.60 -23.10 26.26
CA ASP A 75 -19.67 -22.18 25.87
C ASP A 75 -19.75 -21.00 26.84
N GLY A 76 -19.85 -19.78 26.32
CA GLY A 76 -19.92 -18.56 27.13
C GLY A 76 -18.58 -17.97 27.59
N TYR A 77 -17.45 -18.69 27.44
CA TYR A 77 -16.12 -18.26 27.90
C TYR A 77 -15.71 -16.85 27.42
N LEU A 78 -16.05 -16.49 26.18
CA LEU A 78 -15.75 -15.15 25.64
C LEU A 78 -16.57 -14.03 26.30
N SER A 79 -17.81 -14.32 26.74
CA SER A 79 -18.65 -13.36 27.46
C SER A 79 -18.06 -13.10 28.83
N ASP A 80 -17.77 -14.17 29.56
CA ASP A 80 -17.19 -14.10 30.91
C ASP A 80 -15.85 -13.33 30.91
N LEU A 81 -15.00 -13.59 29.91
CA LEU A 81 -13.72 -12.88 29.75
C LEU A 81 -13.89 -11.37 29.48
N ARG A 82 -14.96 -10.98 28.78
CA ARG A 82 -15.22 -9.57 28.46
C ARG A 82 -15.76 -8.81 29.67
N ASP A 83 -16.51 -9.49 30.53
CA ASP A 83 -17.03 -8.90 31.77
C ASP A 83 -15.91 -8.57 32.78
N ASP A 84 -14.77 -9.28 32.69
CA ASP A 84 -13.58 -9.05 33.52
C ASP A 84 -12.71 -7.84 33.09
N TRP A 85 -12.96 -7.24 31.93
CA TRP A 85 -12.18 -6.09 31.45
C TRP A 85 -12.97 -4.77 31.56
N PRO A 86 -12.48 -3.76 32.30
CA PRO A 86 -13.15 -2.46 32.36
C PRO A 86 -13.09 -1.73 31.02
N ALA A 87 -14.19 -1.09 30.65
CA ALA A 87 -14.40 -0.37 29.38
C ALA A 87 -13.41 0.77 29.11
#